data_AF-A0A1H7GGD9-F1
#
_entry.id   AF-A0A1H7GGD9-F1
#
_cell.length_a   1.000
_cell.length_b   1.000
_cell.length_c   1.000
_cell.angle_alpha   90.00
_cell.angle_beta   90.00
_cell.angle_gamma   90.00
#
_symmetry.space_group_name_H-M   'P 1'
#
loop_
_entity.id
_entity.type
_entity.pdbx_description
1 polymer ?
#
loop_
_entity_poly.entity_id
_entity_poly.type
_entity_poly.pdbx_seq_one_letter_code
_entity_poly.pdbx_strand_id
1 'polypeptide(L)'
;MGLSLSLGLLTDRQGAIDSDVYGNTQTLKRHRNRLKLLNVQIKMIEQEMKEIIFKNEVLKRKIDYLRSIPGVSFILAATVVGEILGFGSIVNTKQHTSYASFDIVLKESGKTRISKRKDSHIRAVLLMPSMTGICCNTTLKQFYDRFKPKKEKQLVP
;
A
#
# COMPACT_ATOMS: atom_id res chain seq x y z
N MET A 1 1.56 3.38 2.83
CA MET A 1 0.48 4.08 2.10
C MET A 1 -0.83 4.20 2.88
N GLY A 2 -1.12 3.27 3.80
CA GLY A 2 -2.18 3.51 4.80
C GLY A 2 -1.97 4.80 5.60
N LEU A 3 -0.72 5.10 5.98
CA LEU A 3 -0.35 6.33 6.68
C LEU A 3 -0.40 7.61 5.83
N SER A 4 -0.11 7.54 4.52
CA SER A 4 -0.12 8.73 3.65
C SER A 4 -1.54 9.09 3.18
N LEU A 5 -2.38 8.08 2.94
CA LEU A 5 -3.81 8.28 2.67
C LEU A 5 -4.55 8.74 3.92
N SER A 6 -4.21 8.22 5.11
CA SER A 6 -4.78 8.72 6.36
C SER A 6 -4.32 10.15 6.66
N LEU A 7 -3.06 10.50 6.35
CA LEU A 7 -2.58 11.88 6.44
C LEU A 7 -3.34 12.81 5.48
N GLY A 8 -3.55 12.38 4.24
CA GLY A 8 -4.32 13.11 3.22
C GLY A 8 -5.75 13.38 3.69
N LEU A 9 -6.41 12.36 4.23
CA LEU A 9 -7.77 12.46 4.76
C LEU A 9 -7.83 13.35 6.02
N LEU A 10 -6.76 13.37 6.82
CA LEU A 10 -6.60 14.27 7.95
C LEU A 10 -6.35 15.73 7.52
N THR A 11 -5.60 15.96 6.43
CA THR A 11 -5.41 17.30 5.85
C THR A 11 -6.66 17.82 5.15
N ASP A 12 -7.41 16.94 4.48
CA ASP A 12 -8.70 17.31 3.87
C ASP A 12 -9.71 17.69 4.96
N ARG A 13 -9.74 16.93 6.07
CA ARG A 13 -10.52 17.30 7.26
C ARG A 13 -10.06 18.61 7.89
N GLN A 14 -8.76 18.88 7.93
CA GLN A 14 -8.21 20.14 8.41
C GLN A 14 -8.72 21.32 7.56
N GLY A 15 -8.70 21.18 6.23
CA GLY A 15 -9.23 22.19 5.30
C GLY A 15 -10.73 22.43 5.47
N ALA A 16 -11.51 21.37 5.70
CA ALA A 16 -12.94 21.48 5.98
C ALA A 16 -13.24 22.24 7.28
N ILE A 17 -12.48 21.98 8.36
CA ILE A 17 -12.65 22.69 9.65
C ILE A 17 -12.14 24.13 9.55
N ASP A 18 -11.08 24.40 8.77
CA ASP A 18 -10.59 25.76 8.52
C ASP A 18 -11.60 26.59 7.69
N SER A 19 -12.42 25.95 6.84
CA SER A 19 -13.50 26.58 6.06
C SER A 19 -14.83 26.74 6.81
N ASP A 20 -14.93 26.19 8.02
CA ASP A 20 -16.17 26.17 8.79
C ASP A 20 -16.50 27.56 9.37
N VAL A 21 -17.75 28.01 9.16
CA VAL A 21 -18.22 29.36 9.47
C VAL A 21 -18.33 29.60 10.98
N TYR A 22 -18.44 28.53 11.78
CA TYR A 22 -18.51 28.56 13.25
C TYR A 22 -17.25 27.98 13.93
N GLY A 23 -16.09 28.08 13.26
CA GLY A 23 -14.84 27.49 13.74
C GLY A 23 -14.34 28.07 15.07
N ASN A 24 -14.30 27.24 16.12
CA ASN A 24 -13.61 27.58 17.37
C ASN A 24 -12.08 27.59 17.16
N THR A 25 -11.45 28.75 17.27
CA THR A 25 -10.00 28.92 17.04
C THR A 25 -9.13 28.03 17.95
N GLN A 26 -9.61 27.68 19.15
CA GLN A 26 -8.90 26.79 20.07
C GLN A 26 -8.93 25.33 19.60
N THR A 27 -10.03 24.85 19.02
CA THR A 27 -10.11 23.46 18.53
C THR A 27 -9.21 23.27 17.32
N LEU A 28 -9.16 24.25 16.42
CA LEU A 28 -8.22 24.29 15.30
C LEU A 28 -6.75 24.21 15.77
N LYS A 29 -6.39 25.01 16.78
CA LYS A 29 -5.04 24.99 17.36
C LYS A 29 -4.70 23.60 17.95
N ARG A 30 -5.63 22.97 18.67
CA ARG A 30 -5.46 21.61 19.20
C ARG A 30 -5.29 20.56 18.09
N HIS A 31 -6.08 20.65 17.01
CA HIS A 31 -5.96 19.74 15.86
C HIS A 31 -4.62 19.88 15.14
N ARG A 32 -4.17 21.11 14.85
CA ARG A 32 -2.85 21.36 14.25
C ARG A 32 -1.72 20.81 15.11
N ASN A 33 -1.81 21.00 16.42
CA ASN A 33 -0.81 20.46 17.35
C ASN A 33 -0.79 18.91 17.33
N ARG A 34 -1.95 18.26 17.28
CA ARG A 34 -2.04 16.80 17.12
C ARG A 34 -1.41 16.33 15.81
N LEU A 35 -1.67 16.99 14.68
CA LEU A 35 -1.05 16.63 13.41
C LEU A 35 0.48 16.79 13.44
N LYS A 36 0.98 17.87 14.03
CA LYS A 36 2.43 18.08 14.19
C LYS A 36 3.05 16.97 15.03
N LEU A 37 2.43 16.62 16.15
CA LEU A 37 2.89 15.53 17.01
C LEU A 37 2.92 14.20 16.26
N LEU A 38 1.84 13.85 15.55
CA LEU A 38 1.77 12.62 14.76
C LEU A 38 2.86 12.57 13.68
N ASN A 39 3.11 13.68 12.98
CA ASN A 39 4.16 13.76 11.98
C ASN A 39 5.57 13.56 12.57
N VAL A 40 5.82 14.10 13.77
CA VAL A 40 7.08 13.88 14.47
C VAL A 40 7.23 12.41 14.85
N GLN A 41 6.19 11.80 15.42
CA GLN A 41 6.20 10.38 15.81
C GLN A 41 6.40 9.46 14.60
N ILE A 42 5.74 9.73 13.47
CA ILE A 42 5.93 8.97 12.23
C ILE A 42 7.40 8.99 11.80
N LYS A 43 8.04 10.17 11.80
CA LYS A 43 9.46 10.30 11.43
C LYS A 43 10.38 9.57 12.41
N MET A 44 10.09 9.63 13.71
CA MET A 44 10.87 8.90 14.72
C MET A 44 10.78 7.39 14.48
N ILE A 45 9.57 6.86 14.29
CA ILE A 45 9.34 5.44 14.01
C ILE A 45 10.03 5.02 12.70
N GLU A 46 9.96 5.83 11.65
CA GLU A 46 10.66 5.54 10.39
C GLU A 46 12.19 5.47 10.57
N GLN A 47 12.75 6.28 11.46
CA GLN A 47 14.17 6.26 11.78
C GLN A 47 14.55 5.02 12.60
N GLU A 48 13.78 4.70 13.64
CA GLU A 48 13.95 3.49 14.45
C GLU A 48 13.87 2.22 13.57
N MET A 49 12.92 2.17 12.64
CA MET A 49 12.81 1.09 11.67
C MET A 49 14.09 0.92 10.84
N LYS A 50 14.66 2.02 10.33
CA LYS A 50 15.91 1.98 9.57
C LYS A 50 17.07 1.47 10.40
N GLU A 51 17.16 1.89 11.66
CA GLU A 51 18.22 1.44 12.58
C GLU A 51 18.14 -0.06 12.87
N ILE A 52 16.92 -0.57 13.15
CA ILE A 52 16.70 -2.01 13.37
C ILE A 52 17.09 -2.81 12.12
N ILE A 53 16.70 -2.33 10.95
CA ILE A 53 17.02 -2.98 9.67
C ILE A 53 18.52 -2.94 9.38
N PHE A 54 19.19 -1.82 9.68
CA PHE A 54 20.62 -1.68 9.44
C PHE A 54 21.46 -2.60 10.34
N LYS A 55 21.02 -2.85 11.57
CA LYS A 55 21.67 -3.78 12.50
C LYS A 55 21.62 -5.24 12.03
N ASN A 56 20.68 -5.60 11.16
CA ASN A 56 20.52 -6.98 10.67
C ASN A 56 20.81 -7.06 9.16
N GLU A 57 22.00 -7.55 8.80
CA GLU A 57 22.43 -7.64 7.40
C GLU A 57 21.52 -8.50 6.52
N VAL A 58 20.95 -9.58 7.07
CA VAL A 58 20.03 -10.46 6.32
C VAL A 58 18.76 -9.70 5.97
N LEU A 59 18.23 -8.94 6.93
CA LEU A 59 17.03 -8.14 6.74
C LEU A 59 17.27 -7.00 5.76
N LYS A 60 18.43 -6.32 5.87
CA LYS A 60 18.88 -5.29 4.95
C LYS A 60 18.94 -5.80 3.51
N ARG A 61 19.61 -6.94 3.28
CA ARG A 61 19.69 -7.57 1.94
C ARG A 61 18.31 -7.85 1.35
N LYS A 62 17.39 -8.41 2.14
CA LYS A 62 16.01 -8.70 1.68
C LYS A 62 15.26 -7.42 1.30
N ILE A 63 15.40 -6.37 2.09
CA ILE A 63 14.71 -5.08 1.83
C ILE A 63 15.32 -4.37 0.63
N ASP A 64 16.65 -4.35 0.50
CA ASP A 64 17.33 -3.75 -0.66
C ASP A 64 16.98 -4.48 -1.95
N TYR A 65 16.85 -5.81 -1.91
CA TYR A 65 16.37 -6.60 -3.05
C TYR A 65 14.94 -6.24 -3.46
N LEU A 66 14.02 -6.05 -2.51
CA LEU A 66 12.66 -5.61 -2.83
C LEU A 66 12.65 -4.17 -3.37
N ARG A 67 13.53 -3.31 -2.86
CA ARG A 67 13.62 -1.90 -3.27
C ARG A 67 14.21 -1.72 -4.67
N SER A 68 14.92 -2.72 -5.21
CA SER A 68 15.39 -2.66 -6.61
C SER A 68 14.25 -2.70 -7.63
N ILE A 69 13.04 -3.08 -7.20
CA ILE A 69 11.85 -3.08 -8.05
C ILE A 69 11.32 -1.64 -8.17
N PRO A 70 11.16 -1.11 -9.39
CA PRO A 70 10.65 0.24 -9.60
C PRO A 70 9.22 0.37 -9.03
N GLY A 71 9.01 1.39 -8.20
CA GLY A 71 7.73 1.63 -7.52
C GLY A 71 7.62 1.01 -6.13
N VAL A 72 8.64 0.30 -5.65
CA VAL A 72 8.67 -0.21 -4.27
C VAL A 72 9.40 0.76 -3.33
N SER A 73 8.68 1.29 -2.33
CA SER A 73 9.26 2.16 -1.30
C SER A 73 9.83 1.37 -0.12
N PHE A 74 10.70 2.01 0.67
CA PHE A 74 11.29 1.39 1.87
C PHE A 74 10.23 0.90 2.86
N ILE A 75 9.25 1.73 3.19
CA ILE A 75 8.17 1.40 4.13
C ILE A 75 7.39 0.20 3.62
N LEU A 76 7.05 0.19 2.33
CA LEU A 76 6.37 -0.93 1.68
C LEU A 76 7.19 -2.22 1.78
N ALA A 77 8.47 -2.18 1.42
CA ALA A 77 9.35 -3.35 1.51
C ALA A 77 9.45 -3.87 2.95
N ALA A 78 9.62 -2.97 3.93
CA ALA A 78 9.66 -3.33 5.35
C ALA A 78 8.33 -3.94 5.83
N THR A 79 7.19 -3.37 5.43
CA THR A 79 5.86 -3.92 5.77
C THR A 79 5.66 -5.31 5.16
N VAL A 80 5.98 -5.51 3.88
CA VAL A 80 5.85 -6.82 3.22
C VAL A 80 6.72 -7.87 3.89
N VAL A 81 7.98 -7.53 4.21
CA VAL A 81 8.90 -8.43 4.90
C VAL A 81 8.42 -8.74 6.32
N GLY A 82 7.90 -7.74 7.05
CA GLY A 82 7.37 -7.91 8.40
C GLY A 82 6.12 -8.80 8.44
N GLU A 83 5.14 -8.53 7.59
CA GLU A 83 3.88 -9.29 7.49
C GLU A 83 4.11 -10.76 7.11
N ILE A 84 5.11 -11.03 6.28
CA ILE A 84 5.39 -12.37 5.75
C ILE A 84 6.47 -13.09 6.58
N LEU A 85 6.85 -12.54 7.74
CA LEU A 85 7.89 -13.11 8.60
C LEU A 85 9.20 -13.40 7.82
N GLY A 86 9.55 -12.51 6.88
CA GLY A 86 10.74 -12.63 6.04
C GLY A 86 10.74 -13.80 5.04
N PHE A 87 9.56 -14.27 4.60
CA PHE A 87 9.37 -15.39 3.66
C PHE A 87 9.69 -16.78 4.21
N GLY A 88 9.93 -16.91 5.53
CA GLY A 88 10.25 -18.21 6.13
C GLY A 88 9.14 -19.26 5.97
N SER A 89 7.87 -18.83 5.96
CA SER A 89 6.71 -19.73 5.90
C SER A 89 6.11 -19.90 4.51
N ILE A 90 6.71 -19.29 3.46
CA ILE A 90 6.17 -19.37 2.09
C ILE A 90 7.00 -20.37 1.29
N VAL A 91 6.34 -21.46 0.89
CA VAL A 91 6.98 -22.51 0.07
C VAL A 91 6.67 -22.33 -1.41
N ASN A 92 5.51 -21.77 -1.75
CA ASN A 92 5.04 -21.67 -3.13
C ASN A 92 4.50 -20.26 -3.46
N THR A 93 4.72 -19.79 -4.69
CA THR A 93 4.19 -18.53 -5.20
C THR A 93 2.66 -18.48 -5.15
N LYS A 94 1.98 -19.60 -5.42
CA LYS A 94 0.51 -19.71 -5.28
C LYS A 94 0.04 -19.47 -3.84
N GLN A 95 0.79 -19.97 -2.86
CA GLN A 95 0.46 -19.72 -1.45
C GLN A 95 0.61 -18.23 -1.11
N HIS A 96 1.62 -17.57 -1.68
CA HIS A 96 1.84 -16.14 -1.51
C HIS A 96 0.71 -15.29 -2.14
N THR A 97 0.32 -15.58 -3.39
CA THR A 97 -0.81 -14.92 -4.07
C THR A 97 -2.11 -15.09 -3.28
N SER A 98 -2.31 -16.31 -2.74
CA SER A 98 -3.42 -16.60 -1.84
C SER A 98 -3.35 -15.78 -0.57
N TYR A 99 -2.16 -15.72 0.06
CA TYR A 99 -1.87 -14.97 1.28
C TYR A 99 -2.18 -13.48 1.14
N ALA A 100 -1.70 -12.87 0.05
CA ALA A 100 -1.97 -11.48 -0.30
C ALA A 100 -3.42 -11.23 -0.81
N SER A 101 -4.29 -12.23 -0.73
CA SER A 101 -5.69 -12.16 -1.13
C SER A 101 -5.92 -11.73 -2.58
N PHE A 102 -5.06 -12.17 -3.50
CA PHE A 102 -5.18 -11.96 -4.94
C PHE A 102 -5.80 -13.15 -5.69
N ASP A 103 -6.13 -14.23 -4.98
CA ASP A 103 -6.81 -15.38 -5.58
C ASP A 103 -8.27 -15.09 -5.89
N ILE A 104 -8.76 -15.63 -7.01
CA ILE A 104 -10.16 -15.58 -7.41
C ILE A 104 -10.87 -16.81 -6.87
N VAL A 105 -12.02 -16.61 -6.21
CA VAL A 105 -12.89 -17.70 -5.76
C VAL A 105 -14.14 -17.72 -6.66
N LEU A 106 -14.39 -18.88 -7.26
CA LEU A 106 -15.65 -19.16 -7.94
C LEU A 106 -16.70 -19.50 -6.89
N LYS A 107 -17.79 -18.73 -6.85
CA LYS A 107 -18.95 -19.06 -6.03
C LYS A 107 -19.97 -19.80 -6.89
N GLU A 108 -20.75 -20.70 -6.28
CA GLU A 108 -21.82 -21.46 -6.94
C GLU A 108 -22.83 -20.56 -7.68
N SER A 109 -22.91 -19.28 -7.32
CA SER A 109 -23.70 -18.26 -8.00
C SER A 109 -23.08 -17.72 -9.32
N GLY A 110 -22.08 -18.39 -9.89
CA GLY A 110 -21.46 -18.07 -11.19
C GLY A 110 -20.60 -16.80 -11.27
N LYS A 111 -20.66 -15.92 -10.26
CA LYS A 111 -19.86 -14.68 -10.20
C LYS A 111 -18.51 -14.92 -9.54
N THR A 112 -17.43 -14.63 -10.26
CA THR A 112 -16.06 -14.65 -9.73
C THR A 112 -15.82 -13.43 -8.86
N ARG A 113 -15.25 -13.62 -7.67
CA ARG A 113 -14.85 -12.53 -6.78
C ARG A 113 -13.46 -12.80 -6.21
N ILE A 114 -12.70 -11.73 -6.00
CA ILE A 114 -11.43 -11.80 -5.26
C ILE A 114 -11.70 -12.30 -3.84
N SER A 115 -10.89 -13.25 -3.39
CA SER A 115 -10.94 -13.83 -2.05
C SER A 115 -10.81 -12.75 -0.96
N LYS A 116 -11.65 -12.84 0.07
CA LYS A 116 -11.54 -12.01 1.29
C LYS A 116 -11.03 -12.79 2.51
N ARG A 117 -10.51 -14.01 2.30
CA ARG A 117 -10.20 -14.93 3.41
C ARG A 117 -9.00 -14.52 4.26
N LYS A 118 -8.11 -13.66 3.76
CA LYS A 118 -6.82 -13.38 4.41
C LYS A 118 -6.58 -11.89 4.58
N ASP A 119 -5.38 -11.56 5.02
CA ASP A 119 -5.01 -10.23 5.46
C ASP A 119 -5.27 -9.17 4.39
N SER A 120 -6.16 -8.25 4.73
CA SER A 120 -6.53 -7.13 3.88
C SER A 120 -5.46 -6.04 3.84
N HIS A 121 -4.57 -6.00 4.85
CA HIS A 121 -3.51 -5.00 4.95
C HIS A 121 -2.46 -5.20 3.86
N ILE A 122 -1.95 -6.42 3.66
CA ILE A 122 -1.02 -6.72 2.55
C ILE A 122 -1.60 -6.33 1.19
N ARG A 123 -2.89 -6.64 0.94
CA ARG A 123 -3.55 -6.27 -0.32
C ARG A 123 -3.61 -4.74 -0.50
N ALA A 124 -3.95 -4.01 0.56
CA ALA A 124 -3.99 -2.54 0.51
C ALA A 124 -2.59 -1.94 0.27
N VAL A 125 -1.58 -2.54 0.88
CA VAL A 125 -0.18 -2.15 0.77
C VAL A 125 0.38 -2.42 -0.65
N LEU A 126 -0.02 -3.52 -1.29
CA LEU A 126 0.39 -3.91 -2.65
C LEU A 126 -0.39 -3.23 -3.79
N LEU A 127 -1.52 -2.59 -3.50
CA LEU A 127 -2.32 -1.91 -4.53
C LEU A 127 -1.54 -0.81 -5.25
N MET A 128 -0.80 0.00 -4.51
CA MET A 128 -0.07 1.12 -5.10
C MET A 128 1.21 0.75 -5.84
N PRO A 129 2.09 -0.15 -5.35
CA PRO A 129 3.22 -0.61 -6.14
C PRO A 129 2.78 -1.30 -7.43
N SER A 130 1.61 -1.96 -7.47
CA SER A 130 1.08 -2.50 -8.72
C SER A 130 0.66 -1.42 -9.72
N MET A 131 0.01 -0.35 -9.24
CA MET A 131 -0.32 0.81 -10.08
C MET A 131 0.94 1.53 -10.59
N THR A 132 1.90 1.81 -9.72
CA THR A 132 3.17 2.45 -10.12
C THR A 132 4.01 1.54 -11.01
N GLY A 133 3.95 0.22 -10.78
CA GLY A 133 4.63 -0.77 -11.59
C GLY A 133 4.17 -0.74 -13.05
N ILE A 134 2.86 -0.57 -13.30
CA ILE A 134 2.33 -0.41 -14.66
C ILE A 134 2.85 0.87 -15.32
N CYS A 135 3.02 1.95 -14.55
CA CYS A 135 3.52 3.22 -15.08
C CYS A 135 5.03 3.20 -15.37
N CYS A 136 5.82 2.64 -14.46
CA CYS A 136 7.28 2.76 -14.48
C CYS A 136 7.99 1.55 -15.07
N ASN A 137 7.36 0.38 -15.12
CA ASN A 137 7.98 -0.87 -15.59
C ASN A 137 7.33 -1.34 -16.90
N THR A 138 8.09 -1.26 -18.00
CA THR A 138 7.63 -1.63 -19.34
C THR A 138 7.23 -3.10 -19.45
N THR A 139 7.91 -4.01 -18.74
CA THR A 139 7.59 -5.44 -18.72
C THR A 139 6.25 -5.71 -18.04
N LEU A 140 5.99 -5.07 -16.90
CA LEU A 140 4.71 -5.19 -16.19
C LEU A 140 3.56 -4.57 -16.99
N LYS A 141 3.83 -3.46 -17.68
CA LYS A 141 2.87 -2.82 -18.58
C LYS A 141 2.45 -3.73 -19.72
N GLN A 142 3.40 -4.37 -20.40
CA GLN A 142 3.11 -5.36 -21.44
C GLN A 142 2.26 -6.53 -20.92
N PHE A 143 2.57 -7.02 -19.70
CA PHE A 143 1.76 -8.05 -19.06
C PHE A 143 0.34 -7.55 -18.80
N TYR A 144 0.18 -6.37 -18.19
CA TYR A 144 -1.12 -5.78 -17.90
C TYR A 144 -1.97 -5.55 -19.16
N ASP A 145 -1.38 -5.02 -20.22
CA ASP A 145 -2.08 -4.73 -21.48
C ASP A 145 -2.60 -5.99 -22.17
N ARG A 146 -1.98 -7.16 -21.95
CA ARG A 146 -2.49 -8.46 -22.44
C ARG A 146 -3.78 -8.90 -21.73
N PHE A 147 -3.89 -8.66 -20.43
CA PHE A 147 -5.06 -9.05 -19.63
C PHE A 147 -6.16 -8.00 -19.62
N LYS A 148 -5.85 -6.77 -20.02
CA LYS A 148 -6.85 -5.72 -20.18
C LYS A 148 -7.82 -6.17 -21.29
N PRO A 149 -9.13 -6.32 -21.01
CA PRO A 149 -10.09 -6.66 -22.04
C PRO A 149 -9.99 -5.60 -23.13
N LYS A 150 -9.79 -6.01 -24.38
CA LYS A 150 -9.92 -5.10 -25.52
C LYS A 150 -11.33 -4.53 -25.44
N LYS A 151 -11.48 -3.22 -25.20
CA LYS A 151 -12.77 -2.57 -25.42
C LYS A 151 -13.12 -2.81 -26.88
N GLU A 152 -14.14 -3.60 -27.16
CA GLU A 152 -14.80 -3.56 -28.46
C GLU A 152 -15.16 -2.08 -28.70
N LYS A 153 -14.71 -1.54 -29.83
CA LYS A 153 -15.01 -0.16 -30.21
C LYS A 153 -16.54 -0.02 -30.17
N GLN A 154 -17.04 1.04 -29.53
CA GLN A 154 -18.46 1.39 -29.67
C GLN A 154 -18.74 1.51 -31.16
N LEU A 155 -19.71 0.73 -31.66
CA LEU A 155 -20.29 0.94 -32.98
C LEU A 155 -20.83 2.37 -32.96
N VAL A 156 -20.17 3.25 -33.73
CA VAL A 156 -20.70 4.59 -33.98
C VAL A 156 -22.01 4.40 -34.76
N PRO A 157 -23.11 5.09 -34.41
CA PRO A 157 -24.38 4.99 -35.10
C PRO A 157 -24.29 5.28 -36.60
#